data_AF-A0A1B1HZQ9-F1
#
_entry.id   AF-A0A1B1HZQ9-F1
#
_cell.length_a   1.000
_cell.length_b   1.000
_cell.length_c   1.000
_cell.angle_alpha   90.00
_cell.angle_beta   90.00
_cell.angle_gamma   90.00
#
_symmetry.space_group_name_H-M   'P 1'
#
loop_
_entity.id
_entity.type
_entity.pdbx_description
1 polymer ?
#
loop_
_entity_poly.entity_id
_entity_poly.type
_entity_poly.pdbx_seq_one_letter_code
_entity_poly.pdbx_strand_id
1 'polypeptide(L)'
;MQLTKGMPGALVGAWGGDALPPAPFSQAIYLTHFPIAGAYYVEGWADLVADMQAGDTLNLLREPENEHDTHAIKVVDAAQKKLGYMPRRMNHIPARLMDAWNTGG
;
A
#
# COMPACT_ATOMS: atom_id res chain seq x y z
N MET A 1 -1.69 -0.64 25.82
CA MET A 1 -2.42 -1.89 25.49
C MET A 1 -1.39 -3.01 25.39
N GLN A 2 -1.55 -4.05 26.21
CA GLN A 2 -0.59 -5.14 26.37
C GLN A 2 -0.67 -6.09 25.16
N LEU A 3 0.45 -6.34 24.50
CA LEU A 3 0.60 -7.38 23.48
C LEU A 3 1.19 -8.63 24.14
N THR A 4 0.39 -9.36 24.91
CA THR A 4 0.82 -10.61 25.58
C THR A 4 0.02 -11.84 25.19
N LYS A 5 -0.78 -11.78 24.11
CA LYS A 5 -1.58 -12.93 23.69
C LYS A 5 -1.02 -13.56 22.42
N GLY A 6 -0.19 -14.59 22.60
CA GLY A 6 -0.03 -15.62 21.56
C GLY A 6 1.37 -16.04 21.12
N MET A 7 2.46 -15.70 21.82
CA MET A 7 3.77 -16.26 21.46
C MET A 7 3.92 -17.68 22.06
N PRO A 8 3.99 -18.75 21.24
CA PRO A 8 4.38 -20.07 21.75
C PRO A 8 5.79 -19.98 22.34
N GLY A 9 5.95 -20.40 23.59
CA GLY A 9 7.18 -20.26 24.39
C GLY A 9 8.41 -21.03 23.90
N ALA A 10 8.44 -21.47 22.64
CA ALA A 10 9.49 -22.32 22.08
C ALA A 10 10.57 -21.56 21.31
N LEU A 11 10.49 -20.23 21.16
CA LEU A 11 11.47 -19.45 20.38
C LEU A 11 12.53 -18.72 21.23
N VAL A 12 12.48 -18.85 22.57
CA VAL A 12 13.41 -18.16 23.49
C VAL A 12 14.85 -18.72 23.43
N GLY A 13 15.11 -19.81 22.69
CA GLY A 13 16.40 -20.51 22.75
C GLY A 13 17.30 -20.48 21.50
N ALA A 14 16.88 -19.93 20.37
CA ALA A 14 17.61 -20.15 19.10
C ALA A 14 18.67 -19.08 18.78
N TRP A 15 18.66 -17.93 19.46
CA TRP A 15 19.57 -16.83 19.20
C TRP A 15 20.08 -16.30 20.54
N GLY A 16 21.36 -16.52 20.84
CA GLY A 16 21.97 -16.28 22.15
C GLY A 16 22.10 -14.79 22.53
N GLY A 17 20.98 -14.13 22.79
CA GLY A 17 20.93 -12.80 23.38
C GLY A 17 19.50 -12.31 23.59
N ASP A 18 19.28 -11.55 24.67
CA ASP A 18 18.01 -10.93 25.07
C ASP A 18 17.45 -9.89 24.08
N ALA A 19 17.99 -9.83 22.86
CA ALA A 19 17.49 -8.97 21.80
C ALA A 19 16.40 -9.70 21.02
N LEU A 20 15.15 -9.24 21.17
CA LEU A 20 14.10 -9.54 20.20
C LEU A 20 14.68 -9.29 18.79
N PRO A 21 14.44 -10.20 17.81
CA PRO A 21 14.85 -9.94 16.44
C PRO A 21 14.28 -8.58 16.02
N PRO A 22 14.99 -7.82 15.16
CA PRO A 22 14.45 -6.57 14.63
C PRO A 22 13.04 -6.85 14.14
N ALA A 23 12.08 -6.03 14.61
CA ALA A 23 10.68 -6.26 14.31
C ALA A 23 10.52 -6.47 12.79
N PRO A 24 9.87 -7.54 12.34
CA PRO A 24 9.65 -7.73 10.92
C PRO A 24 8.95 -6.48 10.37
N PHE A 25 9.34 -6.07 9.16
CA PHE A 25 8.82 -4.88 8.45
C PHE A 25 9.29 -3.50 8.95
N SER A 26 10.42 -3.41 9.67
CA SER A 26 10.96 -2.12 10.14
C SER A 26 11.59 -1.22 9.06
N GLN A 27 11.63 -1.67 7.80
CA GLN A 27 12.26 -0.92 6.70
C GLN A 27 11.34 -0.81 5.50
N ALA A 28 11.20 0.41 4.96
CA ALA A 28 10.54 0.66 3.70
C ALA A 28 11.37 0.03 2.56
N ILE A 29 10.73 -0.82 1.75
CA ILE A 29 11.32 -1.43 0.57
C ILE A 29 10.76 -0.78 -0.69
N TYR A 30 11.63 -0.49 -1.66
CA TYR A 30 11.19 -0.09 -2.98
C TYR A 30 10.61 -1.30 -3.71
N LEU A 31 9.30 -1.27 -3.98
CA LEU A 31 8.63 -2.37 -4.67
C LEU A 31 8.63 -2.16 -6.19
N THR A 32 8.19 -1.00 -6.67
CA THR A 32 8.03 -0.70 -8.10
C THR A 32 7.75 0.79 -8.35
N HIS A 33 7.70 1.19 -9.63
CA HIS A 33 7.13 2.45 -10.11
C HIS A 33 6.13 2.18 -11.23
N PHE A 34 5.16 3.06 -11.41
CA PHE A 34 4.18 2.96 -12.49
C PHE A 34 3.64 4.34 -12.87
N PRO A 35 3.25 4.56 -14.14
CA PRO A 35 2.51 5.75 -14.52
C PRO A 35 1.06 5.66 -14.01
N ILE A 36 0.45 6.79 -13.67
CA ILE A 36 -0.97 6.84 -13.29
C ILE A 36 -1.83 6.73 -14.55
N ALA A 37 -2.73 5.75 -14.60
CA ALA A 37 -3.69 5.56 -15.69
C ALA A 37 -5.00 6.29 -15.40
N GLY A 38 -5.69 6.71 -16.48
CA GLY A 38 -7.03 7.30 -16.38
C GLY A 38 -7.07 8.75 -15.88
N ALA A 39 -5.93 9.45 -15.83
CA ALA A 39 -5.86 10.87 -15.46
C ALA A 39 -6.75 11.77 -16.33
N TYR A 40 -7.00 11.39 -17.60
CA TYR A 40 -7.91 12.10 -18.50
C TYR A 40 -9.36 12.20 -17.97
N TYR A 41 -9.79 11.26 -17.13
CA TYR A 41 -11.14 11.22 -16.55
C TYR A 41 -11.22 11.91 -15.18
N VAL A 42 -10.16 12.59 -14.76
CA VAL A 42 -10.12 13.35 -13.51
C VAL A 42 -10.50 14.80 -13.79
N GLU A 43 -11.60 15.24 -13.19
CA GLU A 43 -12.02 16.63 -13.24
C GLU A 43 -11.02 17.52 -12.47
N GLY A 44 -10.70 18.69 -13.04
CA GLY A 44 -9.77 19.62 -12.39
C GLY A 44 -8.31 19.14 -12.35
N TRP A 45 -7.90 18.24 -13.26
CA TRP A 45 -6.53 17.71 -13.32
C TRP A 45 -5.44 18.78 -13.32
N ALA A 46 -5.64 19.88 -14.05
CA ALA A 46 -4.66 20.96 -14.13
C ALA A 46 -4.39 21.61 -12.76
N ASP A 47 -5.45 21.94 -12.02
CA ASP A 47 -5.34 22.56 -10.69
C ASP A 47 -4.79 21.55 -9.67
N LEU A 48 -5.24 20.29 -9.78
CA LEU A 48 -4.80 19.20 -8.92
C LEU A 48 -3.28 18.99 -8.99
N VAL A 49 -2.70 19.02 -10.19
CA VAL A 49 -1.28 18.76 -10.42
C VAL A 49 -0.43 20.01 -10.24
N ALA A 50 -1.00 21.20 -10.37
CA ALA A 50 -0.28 22.47 -10.18
C ALA A 50 0.34 22.59 -8.78
N ASP A 51 -0.34 22.06 -7.77
CA ASP A 51 0.12 22.09 -6.37
C ASP A 51 1.03 20.90 -6.01
N MET A 52 1.18 19.92 -6.90
CA MET A 52 1.94 18.70 -6.62
C MET A 52 3.44 18.85 -6.91
N GLN A 53 4.26 18.25 -6.06
CA GLN A 53 5.71 18.25 -6.15
C GLN A 53 6.27 16.83 -6.09
N ALA A 54 7.46 16.65 -6.69
CA ALA A 54 8.17 15.39 -6.57
C ALA A 54 8.55 15.13 -5.10
N GLY A 55 8.15 13.97 -4.58
CA GLY A 55 8.32 13.62 -3.17
C GLY A 55 7.02 13.66 -2.37
N ASP A 56 5.96 14.25 -2.92
CA ASP A 56 4.64 14.20 -2.31
C ASP A 56 4.15 12.76 -2.17
N THR A 57 3.54 12.48 -1.02
CA THR A 57 3.03 11.14 -0.72
C THR A 57 1.67 10.94 -1.38
N LEU A 58 1.55 9.84 -2.12
CA LEU A 58 0.30 9.37 -2.70
C LEU A 58 -0.18 8.13 -1.96
N ASN A 59 -1.50 8.05 -1.79
CA ASN A 59 -2.14 6.90 -1.17
C ASN A 59 -2.71 5.96 -2.23
N LEU A 60 -2.58 4.66 -1.97
CA LEU A 60 -3.14 3.60 -2.79
C LEU A 60 -4.33 2.99 -2.08
N LEU A 61 -5.48 2.99 -2.73
CA LEU A 61 -6.73 2.46 -2.19
C LEU A 61 -7.20 1.28 -3.03
N ARG A 62 -7.48 0.14 -2.39
CA ARG A 62 -8.05 -1.03 -3.06
C ARG A 62 -9.54 -0.83 -3.36
N GLU A 63 -9.95 -1.22 -4.56
CA GLU A 63 -11.35 -1.33 -4.97
C GLU A 63 -11.65 -2.74 -5.52
N PRO A 64 -11.78 -3.76 -4.66
CA PRO A 64 -12.05 -5.13 -5.11
C PRO A 64 -13.42 -5.31 -5.77
N GLU A 65 -14.39 -4.45 -5.43
CA GLU A 65 -15.75 -4.44 -5.98
C GLU A 65 -15.87 -3.63 -7.28
N ASN A 66 -14.76 -3.14 -7.85
CA ASN A 66 -14.78 -2.38 -9.09
C ASN A 66 -15.28 -3.26 -10.26
N GLU A 67 -16.37 -2.84 -10.91
CA GLU A 67 -17.06 -3.61 -11.96
C GLU A 67 -16.19 -3.90 -13.19
N HIS A 68 -15.16 -3.08 -13.44
CA HIS A 68 -14.29 -3.22 -14.61
C HIS A 68 -13.03 -4.04 -14.35
N ASP A 69 -12.53 -4.03 -13.10
CA ASP A 69 -11.29 -4.68 -12.70
C ASP A 69 -11.22 -4.94 -11.19
N THR A 70 -11.30 -6.20 -10.77
CA THR A 70 -11.23 -6.62 -9.37
C THR A 70 -9.87 -6.34 -8.70
N HIS A 71 -8.83 -6.09 -9.49
CA HIS A 71 -7.50 -5.69 -8.98
C HIS A 71 -7.31 -4.17 -9.00
N ALA A 72 -8.37 -3.38 -9.18
CA ALA A 72 -8.29 -1.92 -9.24
C ALA A 72 -7.65 -1.33 -7.97
N ILE A 73 -6.64 -0.50 -8.19
CA ILE A 73 -5.99 0.30 -7.14
C ILE A 73 -6.11 1.75 -7.54
N LYS A 74 -6.93 2.50 -6.81
CA LYS A 74 -7.09 3.94 -6.97
C LYS A 74 -5.88 4.66 -6.38
N VAL A 75 -5.40 5.68 -7.08
CA VAL A 75 -4.33 6.56 -6.61
C VAL A 75 -4.98 7.88 -6.21
N VAL A 76 -4.71 8.31 -4.98
CA VAL A 76 -5.23 9.57 -4.43
C VAL A 76 -4.12 10.38 -3.76
N ASP A 77 -4.30 11.70 -3.68
CA ASP A 77 -3.39 12.57 -2.93
C ASP A 77 -3.61 12.47 -1.40
N ALA A 78 -2.87 13.26 -0.64
CA ALA A 78 -3.04 13.37 0.82
C ALA A 78 -4.43 13.87 1.23
N ALA A 79 -5.11 14.64 0.37
CA ALA A 79 -6.47 15.16 0.57
C ALA A 79 -7.57 14.22 0.04
N GLN A 80 -7.23 12.98 -0.33
CA GLN A 80 -8.14 11.97 -0.90
C GLN A 80 -8.75 12.33 -2.27
N LYS A 81 -8.18 13.30 -2.98
CA LYS A 81 -8.58 13.61 -4.35
C LYS A 81 -8.02 12.57 -5.30
N LYS A 82 -8.87 12.08 -6.21
CA LYS A 82 -8.52 11.03 -7.17
C LYS A 82 -7.58 11.56 -8.25
N LEU A 83 -6.42 10.91 -8.39
CA LEU A 83 -5.46 11.17 -9.47
C LEU A 83 -5.63 10.18 -10.63
N GLY A 84 -6.20 9.00 -10.36
CA GLY A 84 -6.42 7.96 -11.34
C GLY A 84 -6.29 6.58 -10.72
N TYR A 85 -5.72 5.65 -11.49
CA TYR A 85 -5.56 4.25 -11.10
C TYR A 85 -4.16 3.73 -11.44
N MET A 86 -3.73 2.68 -10.74
CA MET A 86 -2.61 1.87 -11.18
C MET A 86 -2.98 1.16 -12.50
N PRO A 87 -2.08 1.11 -13.51
CA PRO A 87 -2.37 0.46 -14.78
C PRO A 87 -2.70 -1.04 -14.59
N ARG A 88 -3.73 -1.52 -15.30
CA ARG A 88 -4.22 -2.91 -15.24
C ARG A 88 -3.12 -3.96 -15.49
N ARG A 89 -2.12 -3.66 -16.31
CA ARG A 89 -0.98 -4.56 -16.56
C ARG A 89 -0.04 -4.74 -15.35
N MET A 90 -0.14 -3.88 -14.32
CA MET A 90 0.77 -3.83 -13.17
C MET A 90 0.07 -4.06 -11.83
N ASN A 91 -1.27 -4.03 -11.77
CA ASN A 91 -2.01 -3.99 -10.52
C ASN A 91 -2.17 -5.35 -9.81
N HIS A 92 -2.01 -6.48 -10.51
CA HIS A 92 -2.24 -7.81 -9.95
C HIS A 92 -1.34 -8.16 -8.75
N ILE A 93 -0.03 -7.87 -8.81
CA ILE A 93 0.90 -8.16 -7.69
C ILE A 93 0.63 -7.22 -6.50
N PRO A 94 0.59 -5.88 -6.68
CA PRO A 94 0.32 -4.98 -5.57
C PRO A 94 -1.07 -5.19 -4.96
N ALA A 95 -2.08 -5.51 -5.76
CA ALA A 95 -3.44 -5.74 -5.25
C ALA A 95 -3.47 -6.92 -4.28
N ARG A 96 -2.87 -8.05 -4.67
CA ARG A 96 -2.79 -9.23 -3.81
C ARG A 96 -1.98 -8.99 -2.54
N LEU A 97 -0.91 -8.19 -2.61
CA LEU A 97 -0.13 -7.81 -1.44
C LEU A 97 -0.96 -6.99 -0.45
N MET A 98 -1.71 -6.01 -0.97
CA MET A 98 -2.63 -5.19 -0.15
C MET A 98 -3.76 -6.04 0.46
N ASP A 99 -4.32 -6.97 -0.31
CA ASP A 99 -5.41 -7.84 0.14
C ASP A 99 -4.94 -8.83 1.23
N ALA A 100 -3.74 -9.40 1.06
CA ALA A 100 -3.13 -10.30 2.04
C ALA A 100 -2.82 -9.60 3.38
N TRP A 101 -2.42 -8.33 3.35
CA TRP A 101 -2.19 -7.54 4.56
C TRP A 101 -3.48 -7.31 5.34
N ASN A 102 -4.58 -7.01 4.65
CA ASN A 102 -5.86 -6.71 5.31
C ASN A 102 -6.60 -7.95 5.85
N THR A 103 -6.20 -9.16 5.43
CA THR A 103 -6.85 -10.42 5.83
C THR A 103 -6.28 -11.00 7.15
N GLY A 104 -5.30 -10.33 7.77
CA GLY A 104 -4.63 -10.76 9.00
C GLY A 104 -5.22 -10.23 10.31
N GLY A 105 -6.53 -9.98 10.38
CA GLY A 105 -7.24 -9.54 11.59
C GLY A 105 -7.58 -10.66 12.56
#